data_AF-A0A419EC15-F1
#
_entry.id   AF-A0A419EC15-F1
#
_cell.length_a   1.000
_cell.length_b   1.000
_cell.length_c   1.000
_cell.angle_alpha   90.00
_cell.angle_beta   90.00
_cell.angle_gamma   90.00
#
_symmetry.space_group_name_H-M   'P 1'
#
loop_
_entity.id
_entity.type
_entity.pdbx_description
1 polymer ?
#
loop_
_entity_poly.entity_id
_entity_poly.type
_entity_poly.pdbx_seq_one_letter_code
_entity_poly.pdbx_strand_id
1 'polypeptide(L)'
;GSANQSGVVSYPDGDTTDKIFVTINGFDSIKTSGNVTYTLTCTGSTPKVKVVGGAIKNGSPGCNKTWTVFYTNDSNKETVTITQDTNGYSNWILIASAGG
;
A
#
# COMPACT_ATOMS: atom_id res chain seq x y z
N GLY A 1 -6.91 7.63 -11.98
CA GLY A 1 -6.17 8.68 -11.24
C GLY A 1 -5.15 8.01 -10.34
N SER A 2 -4.04 8.68 -10.03
CA SER A 2 -2.98 8.12 -9.18
C SER A 2 -2.72 8.98 -7.93
N ALA A 3 -2.34 8.32 -6.85
CA ALA A 3 -1.87 8.92 -5.61
C ALA A 3 -0.55 8.26 -5.22
N ASN A 4 0.34 9.01 -4.56
CA ASN A 4 1.57 8.45 -4.03
C ASN A 4 1.78 8.87 -2.58
N GLN A 5 2.51 8.03 -1.85
CA GLN A 5 3.08 8.36 -0.56
C GLN A 5 4.49 7.78 -0.44
N SER A 6 5.31 8.39 0.39
CA SER A 6 6.68 7.95 0.63
C SER A 6 7.09 8.19 2.07
N GLY A 7 8.03 7.38 2.54
CA GLY A 7 8.54 7.48 3.89
C GLY A 7 9.79 6.64 4.09
N VAL A 8 10.12 6.46 5.36
CA VAL A 8 11.40 5.95 5.81
C VAL A 8 11.18 5.15 7.07
N VAL A 9 11.64 3.90 7.08
CA VAL A 9 11.70 3.08 8.29
C VAL A 9 13.12 2.58 8.55
N SER A 10 13.52 2.51 9.81
CA SER A 10 14.84 2.06 10.25
C SER A 10 14.81 1.37 11.61
N TYR A 11 15.72 0.42 11.80
CA TYR A 11 15.93 -0.32 13.05
C TYR A 11 17.44 -0.50 13.29
N PRO A 12 17.95 -0.49 14.54
CA PRO A 12 17.21 -0.33 15.79
C PRO A 12 16.86 1.12 16.14
N ASP A 13 17.64 2.08 15.62
CA ASP A 13 17.56 3.47 16.03
C ASP A 13 16.79 4.29 14.99
N GLY A 14 15.45 4.36 15.14
CA GLY A 14 14.59 5.24 14.34
C GLY A 14 13.13 4.82 14.34
N ASP A 15 12.36 5.34 13.38
CA ASP A 15 10.98 4.91 13.19
C ASP A 15 10.96 3.54 12.53
N THR A 16 10.42 2.55 13.23
CA THR A 16 10.40 1.18 12.76
C THR A 16 9.17 0.86 11.94
N THR A 17 8.11 1.67 11.98
CA THR A 17 6.82 1.32 11.39
C THR A 17 6.03 2.51 10.87
N ASP A 18 5.75 2.49 9.58
CA ASP A 18 4.82 3.40 8.92
C ASP A 18 3.46 2.75 8.68
N LYS A 19 2.39 3.53 8.83
CA LYS A 19 1.00 3.12 8.53
C LYS A 19 0.35 4.09 7.55
N ILE A 20 -0.03 3.56 6.39
CA ILE A 20 -0.70 4.31 5.33
C ILE A 20 -2.17 3.91 5.30
N PHE A 21 -3.06 4.87 5.54
CA PHE A 21 -4.50 4.67 5.42
C PHE A 21 -4.96 5.09 4.03
N VAL A 22 -5.58 4.16 3.31
CA VAL A 22 -6.09 4.41 1.96
C VAL A 22 -7.61 4.39 1.98
N THR A 23 -8.22 5.38 1.34
CA THR A 23 -9.66 5.44 1.11
C THR A 23 -9.89 5.69 -0.38
N ILE A 24 -10.65 4.81 -1.01
CA ILE A 24 -11.04 4.92 -2.42
C ILE A 24 -12.39 5.65 -2.50
N ASN A 25 -12.39 6.77 -3.21
CA ASN A 25 -13.57 7.59 -3.44
C ASN A 25 -14.04 7.46 -4.89
N GLY A 26 -15.27 7.89 -5.16
CA GLY A 26 -15.85 7.85 -6.51
C GLY A 26 -16.63 6.57 -6.82
N PHE A 27 -16.97 5.78 -5.81
CA PHE A 27 -18.04 4.79 -5.92
C PHE A 27 -19.39 5.44 -5.63
N ASP A 28 -20.37 5.15 -6.47
CA ASP A 28 -21.73 5.66 -6.39
C ASP A 28 -22.73 4.61 -6.91
N SER A 29 -23.99 5.01 -7.15
CA SER A 29 -25.03 4.12 -7.67
C SER A 29 -24.78 3.60 -9.09
N ILE A 30 -23.87 4.22 -9.85
CA ILE A 30 -23.51 3.85 -11.22
C ILE A 30 -22.21 3.01 -11.21
N LYS A 31 -21.19 3.44 -10.45
CA LYS A 31 -19.92 2.74 -10.30
C LYS A 31 -19.80 2.19 -8.89
N THR A 32 -20.21 0.94 -8.69
CA THR A 32 -20.22 0.30 -7.37
C THR A 32 -18.90 -0.38 -7.00
N SER A 33 -17.98 -0.55 -7.95
CA SER A 33 -16.71 -1.24 -7.72
C SER A 33 -15.61 -0.81 -8.70
N GLY A 34 -14.37 -1.16 -8.34
CA GLY A 34 -13.21 -0.89 -9.16
C GLY A 34 -11.94 -1.56 -8.64
N ASN A 35 -10.94 -1.63 -9.51
CA ASN A 35 -9.60 -2.12 -9.16
C ASN A 35 -8.64 -0.95 -8.99
N VAL A 36 -7.77 -1.06 -7.98
CA VAL A 36 -6.62 -0.17 -7.79
C VAL A 36 -5.36 -1.02 -7.80
N THR A 37 -4.41 -0.61 -8.63
CA THR A 37 -3.08 -1.21 -8.68
C THR A 37 -2.15 -0.41 -7.79
N TYR A 38 -1.46 -1.11 -6.89
CA TYR A 38 -0.46 -0.58 -6.01
C TYR A 38 0.91 -1.03 -6.46
N THR A 39 1.87 -0.13 -6.45
CA THR A 39 3.30 -0.43 -6.64
C THR A 39 4.04 0.12 -5.44
N LEU A 40 4.75 -0.75 -4.72
CA LEU A 40 5.64 -0.37 -3.64
C LEU A 40 7.08 -0.57 -4.08
N THR A 41 7.85 0.50 -4.09
CA THR A 41 9.30 0.47 -4.29
C THR A 41 9.97 0.74 -2.97
N CYS A 42 11.01 -0.02 -2.63
CA CYS A 42 11.88 0.35 -1.52
C CYS A 42 13.35 0.09 -1.83
N THR A 43 14.19 0.92 -1.23
CA THR A 43 15.64 0.93 -1.40
C THR A 43 16.32 0.82 -0.03
N GLY A 44 17.43 0.09 0.03
CA GLY A 44 18.12 -0.22 1.29
C GLY A 44 17.75 -1.62 1.75
N SER A 45 17.41 -1.75 3.03
CA SER A 45 16.90 -3.01 3.58
C SER A 45 15.52 -3.36 2.99
N THR A 46 15.09 -4.61 3.16
CA THR A 46 13.77 -5.06 2.73
C THR A 46 12.84 -5.08 3.94
N PRO A 47 11.92 -4.09 4.08
CA PRO A 47 10.98 -4.08 5.19
C PRO A 47 9.88 -5.13 5.00
N LYS A 48 9.23 -5.52 6.08
CA LYS A 48 8.00 -6.31 6.06
C LYS A 48 6.83 -5.42 5.67
N VAL A 49 5.93 -5.97 4.86
CA VAL A 49 4.73 -5.26 4.39
C VAL A 49 3.50 -6.06 4.76
N LYS A 50 2.52 -5.41 5.38
CA LYS A 50 1.23 -5.99 5.72
C LYS A 50 0.12 -5.11 5.18
N VAL A 51 -0.86 -5.71 4.51
CA VAL A 51 -2.05 -5.00 4.03
C VAL A 51 -3.27 -5.59 4.73
N VAL A 52 -4.14 -4.73 5.23
CA VAL A 52 -5.39 -5.11 5.91
C VAL A 52 -6.54 -4.32 5.32
N GLY A 53 -7.63 -5.01 4.99
CA GLY A 53 -8.73 -4.44 4.23
C GLY A 53 -8.51 -4.59 2.72
N GLY A 54 -9.56 -4.31 1.95
CA GLY A 54 -9.57 -4.57 0.51
C GLY A 54 -9.47 -6.07 0.15
N ALA A 55 -9.89 -6.43 -1.07
CA ALA A 55 -9.75 -7.80 -1.57
C ALA A 55 -8.60 -7.87 -2.57
N ILE A 56 -7.45 -8.41 -2.17
CA ILE A 56 -6.31 -8.62 -3.08
C ILE A 56 -6.75 -9.60 -4.18
N LYS A 57 -6.70 -9.13 -5.43
CA LYS A 57 -7.07 -9.93 -6.62
C LYS A 57 -5.87 -10.52 -7.34
N ASN A 58 -4.76 -9.80 -7.36
CA ASN A 58 -3.56 -10.22 -8.07
C ASN A 58 -2.29 -9.73 -7.37
N GLY A 59 -1.24 -10.53 -7.44
CA GLY A 59 0.05 -10.24 -6.80
C GLY A 59 0.03 -10.49 -5.28
N SER A 60 1.09 -10.03 -4.63
CA SER A 60 1.21 -10.09 -3.17
C SER A 60 1.88 -8.81 -2.69
N PRO A 61 1.34 -8.14 -1.67
CA PRO A 61 1.97 -6.96 -1.10
C PRO A 61 3.40 -7.24 -0.66
N GLY A 62 4.29 -6.29 -0.91
CA GLY A 62 5.69 -6.45 -0.59
C GLY A 62 6.55 -5.37 -1.22
N CYS A 63 7.74 -5.22 -0.69
CA CYS A 63 8.73 -4.31 -1.23
C CYS A 63 9.13 -4.71 -2.66
N ASN A 64 9.24 -3.72 -3.56
CA ASN A 64 9.54 -3.89 -4.98
C ASN A 64 8.53 -4.80 -5.70
N LYS A 65 7.27 -4.76 -5.28
CA LYS A 65 6.17 -5.53 -5.87
C LYS A 65 5.03 -4.63 -6.31
N THR A 66 4.23 -5.17 -7.22
CA THR A 66 2.95 -4.61 -7.64
C THR A 66 1.84 -5.60 -7.29
N TRP A 67 0.72 -5.09 -6.76
CA TRP A 67 -0.47 -5.88 -6.48
C TRP A 67 -1.73 -5.10 -6.84
N THR A 68 -2.83 -5.82 -7.06
CA THR A 68 -4.12 -5.21 -7.39
C THR A 68 -5.13 -5.57 -6.31
N VAL A 69 -5.86 -4.57 -5.85
CA VAL A 69 -6.93 -4.70 -4.85
C VAL A 69 -8.25 -4.29 -5.48
N PHE A 70 -9.27 -5.11 -5.27
CA PHE A 70 -10.65 -4.83 -5.65
C PHE A 70 -11.37 -4.16 -4.48
N TYR A 71 -12.06 -3.07 -4.79
CA TYR A 71 -12.89 -2.32 -3.85
C TYR A 71 -14.32 -2.23 -4.34
N THR A 72 -15.22 -2.09 -3.38
CA THR A 72 -16.64 -1.77 -3.58
C THR A 72 -17.00 -0.53 -2.78
N ASN A 73 -18.20 0.02 -3.00
CA ASN A 73 -18.77 1.06 -2.15
C ASN A 73 -18.79 0.70 -0.65
N ASP A 74 -18.99 -0.58 -0.32
CA ASP A 74 -19.04 -1.07 1.06
C ASP A 74 -17.65 -1.48 1.63
N SER A 75 -16.67 -1.64 0.75
CA SER A 75 -15.29 -2.02 1.10
C SER A 75 -14.33 -1.17 0.28
N ASN A 76 -14.16 0.09 0.71
CA ASN A 76 -13.37 1.10 0.02
C ASN A 76 -12.17 1.60 0.84
N LYS A 77 -11.81 0.91 1.93
CA LYS A 77 -10.72 1.29 2.82
C LYS A 77 -9.72 0.16 2.98
N GLU A 78 -8.45 0.53 3.11
CA GLU A 78 -7.40 -0.38 3.53
C GLU A 78 -6.33 0.33 4.35
N THR A 79 -5.47 -0.45 4.98
CA THR A 79 -4.27 0.02 5.67
C THR A 79 -3.08 -0.79 5.17
N VAL A 80 -2.04 -0.09 4.74
CA VAL A 80 -0.74 -0.65 4.40
C VAL A 80 0.23 -0.31 5.53
N THR A 81 0.83 -1.32 6.14
CA THR A 81 1.83 -1.19 7.20
C THR A 81 3.19 -1.63 6.66
N ILE A 82 4.20 -0.79 6.82
CA ILE A 82 5.58 -1.07 6.44
C ILE A 82 6.42 -1.08 7.71
N THR A 83 7.11 -2.18 8.00
CA THR A 83 7.88 -2.37 9.24
C THR A 83 9.31 -2.80 8.95
N GLN A 84 10.27 -2.09 9.53
CA GLN A 84 11.67 -2.50 9.60
C GLN A 84 11.93 -3.16 10.95
N ASP A 85 12.15 -4.48 10.94
CA ASP A 85 12.42 -5.28 12.16
C ASP A 85 13.78 -5.97 12.15
N THR A 86 14.63 -5.59 11.20
CA THR A 86 16.03 -6.01 11.08
C THR A 86 16.92 -4.79 10.95
N ASN A 87 18.18 -4.88 11.38
CA ASN A 87 19.10 -3.75 11.32
C ASN A 87 19.20 -3.17 9.91
N GLY A 88 19.08 -1.85 9.82
CA GLY A 88 19.21 -1.10 8.58
C GLY A 88 18.07 -0.10 8.39
N TYR A 89 17.98 0.38 7.16
CA TYR A 89 17.15 1.51 6.78
C TYR A 89 16.52 1.25 5.42
N SER A 90 15.27 1.65 5.26
CA SER A 90 14.49 1.45 4.04
C SER A 90 13.74 2.73 3.67
N ASN A 91 14.11 3.37 2.56
CA ASN A 91 13.20 4.35 1.93
C ASN A 91 12.13 3.59 1.17
N TRP A 92 10.89 4.04 1.22
CA TRP A 92 9.81 3.44 0.48
C TRP A 92 8.95 4.48 -0.24
N ILE A 93 8.37 4.08 -1.37
CA ILE A 93 7.40 4.84 -2.16
C ILE A 93 6.26 3.90 -2.53
N LEU A 94 5.05 4.21 -2.08
CA LEU A 94 3.82 3.52 -2.45
C LEU A 94 3.05 4.37 -3.46
N ILE A 95 2.74 3.81 -4.63
CA ILE A 95 1.93 4.44 -5.66
C ILE A 95 0.65 3.62 -5.80
N ALA A 96 -0.50 4.28 -5.70
CA ALA A 96 -1.82 3.71 -5.97
C ALA A 96 -2.36 4.31 -7.27
N SER A 97 -2.83 3.47 -8.19
CA SER A 97 -3.42 3.88 -9.47
C SER A 97 -4.74 3.18 -9.70
N ALA A 98 -5.82 3.94 -9.77
CA ALA A 98 -7.12 3.43 -10.17
C ALA A 98 -7.14 3.27 -11.69
N GLY A 99 -7.36 2.03 -12.16
CA GLY A 99 -7.63 1.76 -13.57
C GLY A 99 -8.95 2.40 -13.99
N GLY A 100 -8.95 3.02 -15.18
CA GLY A 100 -10.16 3.54 -15.83
C GLY A 100 -11.16 2.43 -16.09
#